data_AF-A0A963JCI2-F1
#
_entry.id   AF-A0A963JCI2-F1
#
_cell.length_a   1.000
_cell.length_b   1.000
_cell.length_c   1.000
_cell.angle_alpha   90.00
_cell.angle_beta   90.00
_cell.angle_gamma   90.00
#
_symmetry.space_group_name_H-M   'P 1'
#
loop_
_entity.id
_entity.type
_entity.pdbx_description
1 polymer ?
#
loop_
_entity_poly.entity_id
_entity_poly.type
_entity_poly.pdbx_seq_one_letter_code
_entity_poly.pdbx_strand_id
1 'polypeptide(L)'
;GSQFAFIGVIAGGGVPSAALGAAALLGVRNAVYAMQMNHMLQPRGWRIWLAAQVTIDESTATAAGQTALDEQRRGFWTAGLGIFVLWNLFTFVGAWLGDALGDPRRWGLDGAAVAAFLGLLWPRLRQREPVALAVLSGVVTALALPMLPPGLPILVAAAVGAAWGWWVPERAAAAPVGSDAAEAAEAAEGTAP
;
A
#
# COMPACT_ATOMS: atom_id res chain seq x y z
N GLY A 1 -3.97 2.49 6.95
CA GLY A 1 -5.02 1.51 6.60
C GLY A 1 -5.59 0.82 7.83
N SER A 2 -4.76 0.08 8.56
CA SER A 2 -5.17 -0.71 9.74
C SER A 2 -5.98 0.06 10.79
N GLN A 3 -5.59 1.29 11.14
CA GLN A 3 -6.32 2.14 12.10
C GLN A 3 -7.74 2.50 11.62
N PHE A 4 -7.90 2.78 10.32
CA PHE A 4 -9.20 3.09 9.74
C PHE A 4 -10.07 1.84 9.62
N ALA A 5 -9.47 0.68 9.32
CA ALA A 5 -10.20 -0.59 9.35
C ALA A 5 -10.69 -0.92 10.76
N PHE A 6 -9.84 -0.77 11.78
CA PHE A 6 -10.23 -1.01 13.17
C PHE A 6 -11.40 -0.11 13.59
N ILE A 7 -11.24 1.21 13.43
CA ILE A 7 -12.27 2.19 13.80
C ILE A 7 -13.54 1.98 12.97
N GLY A 8 -13.42 1.71 11.66
CA GLY A 8 -14.56 1.49 10.78
C GLY A 8 -15.40 0.27 11.19
N VAL A 9 -14.74 -0.82 11.63
CA VAL A 9 -15.44 -2.01 12.11
C VAL A 9 -16.16 -1.74 13.42
N ILE A 10 -15.49 -1.10 14.39
CA ILE A 10 -16.08 -0.77 15.69
C ILE A 10 -17.24 0.23 15.53
N ALA A 11 -17.04 1.29 14.73
CA ALA A 11 -18.06 2.30 14.47
C ALA A 11 -19.28 1.73 13.72
N GLY A 12 -19.08 0.69 12.90
CA GLY A 12 -20.16 -0.04 12.24
C GLY A 12 -20.93 -1.01 13.13
N GLY A 13 -20.52 -1.19 14.40
CA GLY A 13 -21.13 -2.17 15.32
C GLY A 13 -20.58 -3.60 15.19
N GLY A 14 -19.42 -3.77 14.54
CA GLY A 14 -18.74 -5.06 14.44
C GLY A 14 -18.03 -5.46 15.75
N VAL A 15 -17.71 -6.75 15.87
CA VAL A 15 -17.04 -7.29 17.07
C VAL A 15 -15.54 -6.95 17.11
N PRO A 16 -14.93 -6.75 18.30
CA PRO A 16 -13.51 -6.36 18.42
C PRO A 16 -12.52 -7.33 17.78
N SER A 17 -12.81 -8.63 17.78
CA SER A 17 -11.96 -9.66 17.14
C SER A 17 -11.92 -9.50 15.62
N ALA A 18 -13.05 -9.15 14.99
CA ALA A 18 -13.11 -8.87 13.55
C ALA A 18 -12.38 -7.56 13.21
N ALA A 19 -12.50 -6.53 14.08
CA ALA A 19 -11.77 -5.27 13.93
C ALA A 19 -10.25 -5.50 13.99
N LEU A 20 -9.79 -6.27 14.98
CA LEU A 20 -8.38 -6.64 15.12
C LEU A 20 -7.90 -7.47 13.93
N GLY A 21 -8.68 -8.46 13.49
CA GLY A 21 -8.35 -9.27 12.32
C GLY A 21 -8.20 -8.42 11.06
N ALA A 22 -9.16 -7.53 10.78
CA ALA A 22 -9.09 -6.66 9.61
C ALA A 22 -7.89 -5.71 9.71
N ALA A 23 -7.69 -5.08 10.86
CA ALA A 23 -6.56 -4.19 11.10
C ALA A 23 -5.21 -4.91 10.97
N ALA A 24 -5.10 -6.13 11.49
CA ALA A 24 -3.91 -6.96 11.39
C ALA A 24 -3.62 -7.33 9.94
N LEU A 25 -4.62 -7.81 9.19
CA LEU A 25 -4.46 -8.14 7.77
C LEU A 25 -3.99 -6.94 6.95
N LEU A 26 -4.61 -5.76 7.14
CA LEU A 26 -4.17 -4.54 6.47
C LEU A 26 -2.78 -4.08 6.95
N GLY A 27 -2.38 -4.44 8.17
CA GLY A 27 -1.11 -4.09 8.79
C GLY A 27 0.07 -4.98 8.38
N VAL A 28 -0.17 -6.19 7.86
CA VAL A 28 0.89 -7.17 7.51
C VAL A 28 1.97 -6.55 6.62
N ARG A 29 1.56 -5.76 5.63
CA ARG A 29 2.49 -5.09 4.71
C ARG A 29 3.50 -4.20 5.46
N ASN A 30 3.02 -3.47 6.47
CA ASN A 30 3.88 -2.59 7.27
C ASN A 30 4.87 -3.40 8.12
N ALA A 31 4.50 -4.61 8.56
CA ALA A 31 5.43 -5.50 9.26
C ALA A 31 6.57 -5.97 8.35
N VAL A 32 6.25 -6.32 7.09
CA VAL A 32 7.27 -6.69 6.09
C VAL A 32 8.22 -5.52 5.82
N TYR A 33 7.68 -4.31 5.59
CA TYR A 33 8.52 -3.13 5.44
C TYR A 33 9.36 -2.84 6.68
N ALA A 34 8.80 -2.98 7.88
CA ALA A 34 9.54 -2.76 9.11
C ALA A 34 10.74 -3.70 9.23
N MET A 35 10.60 -4.99 8.87
CA MET A 35 11.72 -5.93 8.86
C MET A 35 12.81 -5.52 7.86
N GLN A 36 12.41 -5.18 6.64
CA GLN A 36 13.32 -4.75 5.57
C GLN A 36 14.07 -3.46 5.96
N MET A 37 13.35 -2.46 6.45
CA MET A 37 13.90 -1.18 6.88
C MET A 37 14.76 -1.32 8.13
N ASN A 38 14.44 -2.24 9.05
CA ASN A 38 15.28 -2.51 10.21
C ASN A 38 16.66 -3.06 9.80
N HIS A 39 16.70 -3.95 8.79
CA HIS A 39 17.96 -4.47 8.27
C HIS A 39 18.79 -3.38 7.57
N MET A 40 18.13 -2.52 6.79
CA MET A 40 18.77 -1.49 5.98
C MET A 40 19.22 -0.25 6.79
N LEU A 41 18.36 0.25 7.69
CA LEU A 41 18.61 1.49 8.42
C LEU A 41 19.30 1.25 9.77
N GLN A 42 19.10 0.09 10.38
CA GLN A 42 19.55 -0.27 11.73
C GLN A 42 19.28 0.83 12.77
N PRO A 43 18.02 1.28 12.92
CA PRO A 43 17.68 2.32 13.88
C PRO A 43 17.96 1.84 15.31
N ARG A 44 18.48 2.72 16.16
CA ARG A 44 18.82 2.40 17.56
C ARG A 44 18.05 3.27 18.55
N GLY A 45 17.67 2.67 19.68
CA GLY A 45 16.98 3.34 20.78
C GLY A 45 15.60 3.88 20.37
N TRP A 46 15.28 5.08 20.84
CA TRP A 46 13.97 5.71 20.59
C TRP A 46 13.70 6.01 19.10
N ARG A 47 14.74 6.10 18.27
CA ARG A 47 14.62 6.33 16.82
C ARG A 47 13.92 5.18 16.10
N ILE A 48 13.85 4.00 16.71
CA ILE A 48 13.09 2.85 16.20
C ILE A 48 11.60 3.22 16.09
N TRP A 49 11.03 3.89 17.08
CA TRP A 49 9.63 4.30 17.07
C TRP A 49 9.34 5.34 15.99
N LEU A 50 10.22 6.33 15.85
CA LEU A 50 10.09 7.32 14.76
C LEU A 50 10.20 6.67 13.39
N ALA A 51 11.21 5.81 13.20
CA ALA A 51 11.40 5.10 11.94
C ALA A 51 10.17 4.24 11.61
N ALA A 52 9.62 3.52 12.59
CA ALA A 52 8.39 2.75 12.42
C ALA A 52 7.20 3.64 12.01
N GLN A 53 7.05 4.83 12.62
CA GLN A 53 5.95 5.76 12.30
C GLN A 53 6.03 6.31 10.87
N VAL A 54 7.23 6.54 10.35
CA VAL A 54 7.45 7.09 9.00
C VAL A 54 7.77 6.01 7.95
N THR A 55 7.62 4.73 8.30
CA THR A 55 7.73 3.61 7.36
C THR A 55 6.43 3.49 6.55
N ILE A 56 6.48 3.98 5.32
CA ILE A 56 5.39 3.97 4.34
C ILE A 56 5.94 3.52 2.99
N ASP A 57 5.07 3.28 2.01
CA ASP A 57 5.47 2.76 0.69
C ASP A 57 6.47 3.71 0.02
N GLU A 58 6.23 5.00 0.15
CA GLU A 58 7.00 6.05 -0.49
C GLU A 58 8.38 6.20 0.14
N SER A 59 8.49 6.15 1.47
CA SER A 59 9.79 6.17 2.16
C SER A 59 10.57 4.89 1.93
N THR A 60 9.88 3.74 1.86
CA THR A 60 10.49 2.43 1.55
C THR A 60 10.98 2.39 0.10
N ALA A 61 10.16 2.82 -0.87
CA ALA A 61 10.51 2.82 -2.28
C ALA A 61 11.63 3.83 -2.59
N THR A 62 11.55 5.03 -2.01
CA THR A 62 12.58 6.06 -2.21
C THR A 62 13.92 5.62 -1.63
N ALA A 63 13.91 4.96 -0.49
CA ALA A 63 15.11 4.39 0.11
C ALA A 63 15.64 3.20 -0.70
N ALA A 64 14.79 2.25 -1.09
CA ALA A 64 15.18 1.08 -1.88
C ALA A 64 15.72 1.45 -3.28
N GLY A 65 15.33 2.61 -3.81
CA GLY A 65 15.84 3.13 -5.08
C GLY A 65 17.27 3.70 -5.03
N GLN A 66 17.90 3.81 -3.85
CA GLN A 66 19.26 4.33 -3.71
C GLN A 66 20.29 3.21 -3.55
N THR A 67 21.50 3.42 -4.06
CA THR A 67 22.59 2.43 -4.00
C THR A 67 23.50 2.62 -2.78
N ALA A 68 23.74 3.86 -2.35
CA ALA A 68 24.57 4.17 -1.19
C ALA A 68 23.76 4.18 0.12
N LEU A 69 24.26 3.55 1.18
CA LEU A 69 23.56 3.44 2.48
C LEU A 69 23.17 4.80 3.09
N ASP A 70 24.01 5.82 2.92
CA ASP A 70 23.73 7.16 3.43
C ASP A 70 22.60 7.84 2.64
N GLU A 71 22.53 7.60 1.34
CA GLU A 71 21.45 8.10 0.49
C GLU A 71 20.15 7.35 0.74
N GLN A 72 20.19 6.03 0.97
CA GLN A 72 19.02 5.24 1.38
C GLN A 72 18.39 5.82 2.66
N ARG A 73 19.22 6.13 3.67
CA ARG A 73 18.77 6.76 4.91
C ARG A 73 18.17 8.14 4.67
N ARG A 74 18.83 8.98 3.87
CA ARG A 74 18.31 10.32 3.54
C ARG A 74 16.98 10.23 2.79
N GLY A 75 16.88 9.35 1.80
CA GLY A 75 15.66 9.09 1.04
C GLY A 75 14.51 8.64 1.94
N PHE A 76 14.77 7.69 2.84
CA PHE A 76 13.78 7.24 3.83
C PHE A 76 13.22 8.39 4.68
N TRP A 77 14.11 9.16 5.32
CA TRP A 77 13.69 10.22 6.24
C TRP A 77 13.05 11.41 5.54
N THR A 78 13.56 11.81 4.37
CA THR A 78 13.02 12.96 3.62
C THR A 78 11.63 12.66 3.06
N ALA A 79 11.43 11.51 2.41
CA ALA A 79 10.13 11.08 1.91
C ALA A 79 9.15 10.83 3.06
N GLY A 80 9.57 10.10 4.10
CA GLY A 80 8.71 9.77 5.24
C GLY A 80 8.25 11.01 6.01
N LEU A 81 9.18 11.91 6.35
CA LEU A 81 8.84 13.13 7.09
C LEU A 81 8.06 14.13 6.22
N GLY A 82 8.43 14.27 4.95
CA GLY A 82 7.73 15.14 4.01
C GLY A 82 6.26 14.74 3.87
N ILE A 83 5.99 13.46 3.64
CA ILE A 83 4.63 12.93 3.54
C ILE A 83 3.91 13.02 4.87
N PHE A 84 4.57 12.75 6.00
CA PHE A 84 3.95 12.89 7.31
C PHE A 84 3.48 14.33 7.57
N VAL A 85 4.32 15.34 7.29
CA VAL A 85 3.95 16.75 7.46
C VAL A 85 2.81 17.13 6.52
N LEU A 86 2.93 16.74 5.24
CA LEU A 86 1.91 17.03 4.22
C LEU A 86 0.56 16.39 4.57
N TRP A 87 0.59 15.15 5.07
CA TRP A 87 -0.59 14.41 5.52
C TRP A 87 -1.30 15.13 6.66
N ASN A 88 -0.57 15.55 7.70
CA ASN A 88 -1.16 16.28 8.82
C ASN A 88 -1.73 17.63 8.37
N LEU A 89 -1.00 18.34 7.51
CA LEU A 89 -1.45 19.62 6.96
C LEU A 89 -2.75 19.47 6.16
N PHE A 90 -2.81 18.54 5.20
CA PHE A 90 -4.04 18.32 4.42
C PHE A 90 -5.18 17.75 5.24
N THR A 91 -4.90 16.92 6.25
CA THR A 91 -5.93 16.45 7.18
C THR A 91 -6.52 17.61 7.97
N PHE A 92 -5.67 18.51 8.48
CA PHE A 92 -6.11 19.71 9.17
C PHE A 92 -6.93 20.63 8.25
N VAL A 93 -6.41 20.93 7.05
CA VAL A 93 -7.11 21.75 6.05
C VAL A 93 -8.43 21.11 5.65
N GLY A 94 -8.46 19.79 5.45
CA GLY A 94 -9.67 19.04 5.11
C GLY A 94 -10.71 19.05 6.22
N ALA A 95 -10.29 18.90 7.48
CA ALA A 95 -11.18 19.00 8.63
C ALA A 95 -11.74 20.41 8.79
N TRP A 96 -10.89 21.43 8.64
CA TRP A 96 -11.28 22.84 8.73
C TRP A 96 -12.23 23.25 7.60
N LEU A 97 -11.92 22.87 6.36
CA LEU A 97 -12.77 23.15 5.21
C LEU A 97 -14.08 22.35 5.26
N GLY A 98 -14.03 21.11 5.76
CA GLY A 98 -15.22 20.27 5.98
C GLY A 98 -16.20 20.89 6.98
N ASP A 99 -15.69 21.44 8.08
CA ASP A 99 -16.51 22.17 9.06
C ASP A 99 -17.14 23.43 8.45
N ALA A 100 -16.40 24.14 7.60
CA ALA A 100 -16.88 25.34 6.91
C ALA A 100 -17.91 25.07 5.79
N LEU A 101 -17.80 23.93 5.08
CA LEU A 101 -18.66 23.58 3.94
C LEU A 101 -20.03 22.99 4.35
N GLY A 102 -20.20 22.58 5.61
CA GLY A 102 -21.44 21.97 6.08
C GLY A 102 -21.64 20.55 5.52
N ASP A 103 -22.81 20.24 4.97
CA ASP A 103 -23.13 18.88 4.51
C ASP A 103 -22.34 18.48 3.24
N PRO A 104 -21.36 17.54 3.32
CA PRO A 104 -20.52 17.15 2.19
C PRO A 104 -21.29 16.47 1.06
N ARG A 105 -22.46 15.88 1.36
CA ARG A 105 -23.31 15.18 0.38
C ARG A 105 -23.84 16.11 -0.70
N ARG A 106 -24.02 17.40 -0.38
CA ARG A 106 -24.48 18.41 -1.35
C ARG A 106 -23.48 18.65 -2.48
N TRP A 107 -22.21 18.36 -2.23
CA TRP A 107 -21.11 18.56 -3.17
C TRP A 107 -20.59 17.25 -3.77
N GLY A 108 -21.26 16.11 -3.48
CA GLY A 108 -20.82 14.78 -3.93
C GLY A 108 -19.48 14.32 -3.33
N LEU A 109 -19.06 14.93 -2.21
CA LEU A 109 -17.78 14.63 -1.56
C LEU A 109 -17.81 13.34 -0.74
N ASP A 110 -18.97 12.74 -0.52
CA ASP A 110 -19.16 11.46 0.17
C ASP A 110 -18.57 10.27 -0.61
N GLY A 111 -18.43 10.40 -1.93
CA GLY A 111 -17.75 9.44 -2.79
C GLY A 111 -16.26 9.71 -3.04
N ALA A 112 -15.73 10.85 -2.57
CA ALA A 112 -14.39 11.32 -2.97
C ALA A 112 -13.28 10.34 -2.59
N ALA A 113 -13.36 9.72 -1.41
CA ALA A 113 -12.39 8.72 -0.97
C ALA A 113 -12.38 7.47 -1.87
N VAL A 114 -13.57 7.01 -2.29
CA VAL A 114 -13.72 5.86 -3.19
C VAL A 114 -13.20 6.21 -4.58
N ALA A 115 -13.54 7.40 -5.10
CA ALA A 115 -13.06 7.88 -6.39
C ALA A 115 -11.53 8.03 -6.43
N ALA A 116 -10.93 8.60 -5.38
CA ALA A 116 -9.47 8.71 -5.26
C ALA A 116 -8.80 7.33 -5.22
N PHE A 117 -9.36 6.38 -4.46
CA PHE A 117 -8.86 5.01 -4.41
C PHE A 117 -8.94 4.31 -5.78
N LEU A 118 -10.07 4.44 -6.49
CA LEU A 118 -10.24 3.92 -7.85
C LEU A 118 -9.24 4.56 -8.83
N GLY A 119 -9.01 5.87 -8.72
CA GLY A 119 -8.00 6.57 -9.51
C GLY A 119 -6.59 6.03 -9.30
N LEU A 120 -6.21 5.69 -8.06
CA LEU A 120 -4.93 5.06 -7.73
C LEU A 120 -4.85 3.58 -8.18
N LEU A 121 -5.98 2.87 -8.20
CA LEU A 121 -6.05 1.49 -8.67
C LEU A 121 -6.00 1.37 -10.20
N TRP A 122 -6.50 2.37 -10.91
CA TRP A 122 -6.64 2.34 -12.37
C TRP A 122 -5.36 1.92 -13.12
N PRO A 123 -4.17 2.47 -12.83
CA PRO A 123 -2.93 2.05 -13.49
C PRO A 123 -2.53 0.60 -13.18
N ARG A 124 -2.93 0.08 -12.01
CA ARG A 124 -2.66 -1.30 -11.58
C ARG A 124 -3.62 -2.32 -12.21
N LEU A 125 -4.80 -1.88 -12.65
CA LEU A 125 -5.86 -2.71 -13.24
C LEU A 125 -5.80 -2.79 -14.78
N ARG A 126 -4.59 -2.75 -15.37
CA ARG A 126 -4.44 -2.81 -16.84
C ARG A 126 -4.31 -4.22 -17.39
N GLN A 127 -4.04 -5.20 -16.54
CA GLN A 127 -3.86 -6.60 -16.92
C GLN A 127 -5.09 -7.42 -16.56
N ARG A 128 -5.38 -8.46 -17.36
CA ARG A 128 -6.59 -9.30 -17.20
C ARG A 128 -6.68 -9.97 -15.83
N GLU A 129 -5.55 -10.37 -15.27
CA GLU A 129 -5.50 -11.08 -13.99
C GLU A 129 -5.82 -10.17 -12.79
N PRO A 130 -5.14 -9.01 -12.57
CA PRO A 130 -5.53 -8.06 -11.52
C PRO A 130 -6.99 -7.61 -11.61
N VAL A 131 -7.52 -7.43 -12.83
CA VAL A 131 -8.93 -7.10 -13.04
C VAL A 131 -9.84 -8.24 -12.60
N ALA A 132 -9.56 -9.47 -13.02
CA ALA A 132 -10.35 -10.64 -12.63
C ALA A 132 -10.38 -10.82 -11.10
N LEU A 133 -9.21 -10.68 -10.45
CA LEU A 133 -9.12 -10.78 -8.99
C LEU A 133 -9.88 -9.66 -8.29
N ALA A 134 -9.78 -8.42 -8.78
CA ALA A 134 -10.50 -7.28 -8.22
C ALA A 134 -12.01 -7.44 -8.36
N VAL A 135 -12.50 -7.87 -9.53
CA VAL A 135 -13.92 -8.14 -9.77
C VAL A 135 -14.42 -9.27 -8.88
N LEU A 136 -13.70 -10.40 -8.83
CA LEU A 136 -14.05 -11.53 -7.98
C LEU A 136 -14.14 -11.12 -6.50
N SER A 137 -13.11 -10.44 -5.99
CA SER A 137 -13.06 -9.97 -4.61
C SER A 137 -14.19 -8.97 -4.33
N GLY A 138 -14.48 -8.08 -5.28
CA GLY A 138 -15.58 -7.11 -5.18
C GLY A 138 -16.95 -7.79 -5.12
N VAL A 139 -17.21 -8.76 -5.98
CA VAL A 139 -18.46 -9.53 -6.00
C VAL A 139 -18.63 -10.32 -4.70
N VAL A 140 -17.59 -11.04 -4.27
CA VAL A 140 -17.63 -11.80 -3.01
C VAL A 140 -17.89 -10.88 -1.83
N THR A 141 -17.24 -9.71 -1.78
CA THR A 141 -17.46 -8.71 -0.73
C THR A 141 -18.90 -8.20 -0.77
N ALA A 142 -19.43 -7.85 -1.94
CA ALA A 142 -20.79 -7.34 -2.09
C ALA A 142 -21.85 -8.35 -1.63
N LEU A 143 -21.66 -9.63 -1.92
CA LEU A 143 -22.53 -10.71 -1.45
C LEU A 143 -22.39 -10.97 0.06
N ALA A 144 -21.19 -10.77 0.61
CA ALA A 144 -20.90 -10.94 2.03
C ALA A 144 -21.48 -9.82 2.90
N LEU A 145 -21.55 -8.58 2.41
CA LEU A 145 -22.02 -7.39 3.15
C LEU A 145 -23.36 -7.58 3.87
N PRO A 146 -24.45 -8.08 3.25
CA PRO A 146 -25.73 -8.26 3.93
C PRO A 146 -25.74 -9.43 4.93
N MET A 147 -24.78 -10.36 4.83
CA MET A 147 -24.78 -11.61 5.62
C MET A 147 -23.85 -11.56 6.82
N LEU A 148 -22.84 -10.68 6.81
CA LEU A 148 -21.74 -10.68 7.76
C LEU A 148 -21.63 -9.35 8.50
N PRO A 149 -21.34 -9.37 9.82
CA PRO A 149 -20.95 -8.19 10.57
C PRO A 149 -19.81 -7.40 9.93
N PRO A 150 -19.72 -6.08 10.20
CA PRO A 150 -18.62 -5.25 9.73
C PRO A 150 -17.25 -5.86 10.04
N GLY A 151 -16.32 -5.75 9.10
CA GLY A 151 -14.95 -6.27 9.21
C GLY A 151 -14.75 -7.67 8.65
N LEU A 152 -15.74 -8.56 8.77
CA LEU A 152 -15.63 -9.92 8.24
C LEU A 152 -15.60 -9.97 6.69
N PRO A 153 -16.37 -9.17 5.94
CA PRO A 153 -16.27 -9.16 4.47
C PRO A 153 -14.84 -8.89 3.96
N ILE A 154 -14.07 -8.05 4.67
CA ILE A 154 -12.67 -7.76 4.33
C ILE A 154 -11.79 -8.99 4.54
N LEU A 155 -12.02 -9.77 5.61
CA LEU A 155 -11.29 -11.01 5.86
C LEU A 155 -11.59 -12.06 4.76
N VAL A 156 -12.86 -12.17 4.35
CA VAL A 156 -13.27 -13.08 3.27
C VAL A 156 -12.61 -12.68 1.95
N ALA A 157 -12.61 -11.39 1.61
CA ALA A 157 -11.94 -10.89 0.41
C ALA A 157 -10.43 -11.19 0.43
N ALA A 158 -9.78 -11.01 1.59
CA ALA A 158 -8.37 -11.35 1.76
C ALA A 158 -8.10 -12.86 1.58
N ALA A 159 -8.97 -13.72 2.11
CA ALA A 159 -8.87 -15.16 1.94
C ALA A 159 -9.02 -15.59 0.46
N VAL A 160 -9.95 -14.97 -0.27
CA VAL A 160 -10.10 -15.18 -1.72
C VAL A 160 -8.84 -14.76 -2.47
N GLY A 161 -8.27 -13.61 -2.14
CA GLY A 161 -7.02 -13.14 -2.74
C GLY A 161 -5.83 -14.06 -2.46
N ALA A 162 -5.69 -14.53 -1.21
CA ALA A 162 -4.64 -15.46 -0.83
C ALA A 162 -4.79 -16.82 -1.54
N ALA A 163 -6.02 -17.34 -1.62
CA ALA A 163 -6.29 -18.57 -2.36
C ALA A 163 -5.98 -18.42 -3.85
N TRP A 164 -6.37 -17.30 -4.47
CA TRP A 164 -6.03 -17.03 -5.87
C TRP A 164 -4.52 -16.99 -6.10
N GLY A 165 -3.79 -16.22 -5.29
CA GLY A 165 -2.32 -16.09 -5.41
C GLY A 165 -1.56 -17.38 -5.12
N TRP A 166 -2.11 -18.28 -4.31
CA TRP A 166 -1.51 -19.61 -4.09
C TRP A 166 -1.67 -20.53 -5.31
N TRP A 167 -2.74 -20.35 -6.09
CA TRP A 167 -3.09 -21.23 -7.21
C TRP A 167 -2.63 -20.70 -8.56
N VAL A 168 -2.32 -19.40 -8.65
CA VAL A 168 -1.71 -18.77 -9.82
C VAL A 168 -0.27 -18.40 -9.46
N PRO A 169 0.73 -19.26 -9.73
CA PRO A 169 2.12 -18.90 -9.57
C PRO A 169 2.42 -17.67 -10.41
N GLU A 170 3.12 -16.68 -9.86
CA GLU A 170 3.72 -15.61 -10.64
C GLU A 170 4.46 -16.25 -11.82
N ARG A 171 3.97 -16.03 -13.04
CA ARG A 171 4.81 -16.24 -14.20
C ARG A 171 5.94 -15.23 -14.04
N ALA A 172 7.06 -15.72 -13.53
CA ALA A 172 8.27 -14.98 -13.27
C ALA A 172 8.45 -13.96 -14.39
N ALA A 173 8.59 -12.70 -14.01
CA ALA A 173 9.03 -11.63 -14.89
C ALA A 173 10.42 -11.98 -15.42
N ALA A 174 10.48 -12.85 -16.43
CA ALA A 174 11.67 -13.20 -17.16
C ALA A 174 11.89 -12.11 -18.21
N ALA A 175 12.69 -11.13 -17.85
CA ALA A 175 13.83 -10.68 -18.66
C ALA A 175 14.67 -9.73 -17.78
N PRO A 176 15.88 -10.13 -17.34
CA PRO A 176 16.84 -9.14 -16.88
C PRO A 176 17.15 -8.22 -18.05
N VAL A 177 16.73 -6.95 -17.94
CA VAL A 177 17.24 -5.86 -18.77
C VAL A 177 18.73 -5.75 -18.44
N GLY A 178 19.57 -6.43 -19.23
CA GLY A 178 21.01 -6.47 -18.97
C GLY A 178 21.85 -7.38 -19.87
N SER A 179 21.29 -8.40 -20.52
CA SER A 179 22.08 -9.25 -21.44
C SER A 179 22.37 -8.56 -22.77
N ASP A 180 21.40 -7.84 -23.34
CA ASP A 180 21.55 -7.24 -24.68
C ASP A 180 22.58 -6.09 -24.71
N ALA A 181 22.76 -5.38 -23.59
CA ALA A 181 23.76 -4.31 -23.50
C ALA A 181 25.18 -4.84 -23.30
N ALA A 182 25.34 -5.98 -22.61
CA ALA A 182 26.63 -6.64 -22.44
C ALA A 182 27.06 -7.36 -23.73
N GLU A 183 26.14 -8.01 -24.43
CA GLU A 183 26.39 -8.69 -25.70
C GLU A 183 26.67 -7.69 -26.85
N ALA A 184 26.02 -6.52 -26.83
CA ALA A 184 26.34 -5.42 -27.76
C ALA A 184 27.70 -4.76 -27.48
N ALA A 185 28.13 -4.70 -26.22
CA ALA A 185 29.45 -4.19 -25.84
C ALA A 185 30.57 -5.17 -26.21
N GLU A 186 30.36 -6.47 -25.99
CA GLU A 186 31.32 -7.53 -26.35
C GLU A 186 31.45 -7.69 -27.87
N ALA A 187 30.36 -7.53 -28.63
CA ALA A 187 30.39 -7.51 -30.09
C ALA A 187 31.12 -6.27 -30.67
N ALA A 188 31.06 -5.13 -29.97
CA ALA A 188 31.78 -3.91 -30.34
C ALA A 188 33.27 -3.96 -30.00
N GLU A 189 33.66 -4.70 -28.97
CA GLU A 189 35.06 -4.87 -28.55
C GLU A 189 35.79 -5.97 -29.38
N GLY A 190 35.05 -6.94 -29.91
CA GLY A 190 35.59 -8.01 -30.77
C GLY A 190 35.79 -7.65 -32.25
N THR A 191 35.52 -6.41 -32.67
CA THR A 191 35.63 -5.96 -34.08
C THR A 191 36.61 -4.79 -34.29
N ALA A 192 37.63 -4.65 -33.44
CA ALA A 192 38.78 -3.80 -33.72
C ALA A 192 39.93 -4.65 -34.33
N PRO A 193 40.31 -4.44 -35.62
CA PRO A 193 41.41 -5.14 -36.28
C PRO A 193 42.81 -4.69 -35.83
#